data_AF-A0A183I900-F1
#
_entry.id   AF-A0A183I900-F1
#
_cell.length_a   1.000
_cell.length_b   1.000
_cell.length_c   1.000
_cell.angle_alpha   90.00
_cell.angle_beta   90.00
_cell.angle_gamma   90.00
#
_symmetry.space_group_name_H-M   'P 1'
#
loop_
_entity.id
_entity.type
_entity.pdbx_description
1 polymer ?
#
loop_
_entity_poly.entity_id
_entity_poly.type
_entity_poly.pdbx_seq_one_letter_code
_entity_poly.pdbx_strand_id
1 'polypeptide(L)'
;MELTSATSENSGVWESVAWELCSTYFTLATHLQERPPSSYCSSSEIEKDITSFMHKALRTIDELCKRNSARLPVYAYRRAVIYHRLGSLYHKLYRENSSKDSVNTSKTKNWKNLAELNYEKSSAGYLELISDAYVDLIHINLERTLLMLLYADNIASHSLKLKAYEKALRLLLECKPAFWEMEKSSHPTADHQASDSQDSTGRRATRRGTAAAGGWQCGEVADEEDVTTLSNSVLQRMQLLSRNFLKFYRSQRSGGTDAK
;
A
#
# COMPACT_ATOMS: atom_id res chain seq x y z
N MET A 1 14.29 -27.30 30.04
CA MET A 1 12.96 -27.78 29.61
C MET A 1 11.93 -27.01 30.42
N GLU A 2 10.82 -26.60 29.81
CA GLU A 2 9.72 -25.78 30.41
C GLU A 2 9.86 -24.24 30.31
N LEU A 3 9.87 -23.72 29.08
CA LEU A 3 9.35 -22.36 28.79
C LEU A 3 8.18 -22.40 27.77
N THR A 4 7.76 -23.59 27.36
CA THR A 4 6.74 -23.81 26.33
C THR A 4 5.34 -24.09 26.89
N SER A 5 5.19 -24.29 28.21
CA SER A 5 3.89 -24.55 28.84
C SER A 5 3.14 -23.28 29.23
N ALA A 6 3.83 -22.16 29.47
CA ALA A 6 3.19 -20.90 29.88
C ALA A 6 2.57 -20.09 28.73
N THR A 7 2.83 -20.47 27.47
CA THR A 7 2.38 -19.72 26.29
C THR A 7 0.98 -20.14 25.80
N SER A 8 0.47 -21.31 26.20
CA SER A 8 -0.89 -21.75 25.83
C SER A 8 -1.97 -21.10 26.71
N GLU A 9 -1.73 -20.97 28.01
CA GLU A 9 -2.71 -20.40 28.96
C GLU A 9 -2.89 -18.88 28.84
N ASN A 10 -1.91 -18.18 28.25
CA ASN A 10 -1.92 -16.71 28.11
C ASN A 10 -1.80 -16.21 26.65
N SER A 11 -2.12 -17.05 25.65
CA SER A 11 -1.94 -16.69 24.23
C SER A 11 -2.63 -15.38 23.84
N GLY A 12 -3.85 -15.13 24.36
CA GLY A 12 -4.60 -13.90 24.09
C GLY A 12 -3.94 -12.64 24.67
N VAL A 13 -3.31 -12.74 25.85
CA VAL A 13 -2.59 -11.61 26.47
C VAL A 13 -1.35 -11.27 25.65
N TRP A 14 -0.58 -12.28 25.24
CA TRP A 14 0.59 -12.07 24.39
C TRP A 14 0.25 -11.51 23.02
N GLU A 15 -0.85 -11.96 22.40
CA GLU A 15 -1.37 -11.37 21.17
C GLU A 15 -1.69 -9.89 21.35
N SER A 16 -2.35 -9.53 22.45
CA SER A 16 -2.67 -8.13 22.75
C SER A 16 -1.41 -7.29 22.96
N VAL A 17 -0.45 -7.79 23.74
CA VAL A 17 0.81 -7.07 24.00
C VAL A 17 1.61 -6.87 22.71
N ALA A 18 1.72 -7.91 21.87
CA ALA A 18 2.40 -7.83 20.59
C ALA A 18 1.68 -6.86 19.62
N TRP A 19 0.35 -6.86 19.61
CA TRP A 19 -0.43 -5.92 18.81
C TRP A 19 -0.20 -4.46 19.24
N GLU A 20 -0.22 -4.18 20.54
CA GLU A 20 0.04 -2.83 21.06
C GLU A 20 1.50 -2.40 20.81
N LEU A 21 2.46 -3.32 20.93
CA LEU A 21 3.86 -3.05 20.61
C LEU A 21 4.04 -2.72 19.12
N CYS A 22 3.43 -3.50 18.23
CA CYS A 22 3.42 -3.22 16.79
C CYS A 22 2.80 -1.84 16.50
N SER A 23 1.65 -1.57 17.12
CA SER A 23 0.93 -0.29 16.98
C SER A 23 1.77 0.89 17.47
N THR A 24 2.53 0.72 18.55
CA THR A 24 3.44 1.73 19.09
C THR A 24 4.58 2.02 18.09
N TYR A 25 5.26 0.99 17.59
CA TYR A 25 6.32 1.17 16.59
C TYR A 25 5.80 1.81 15.30
N PHE A 26 4.64 1.38 14.83
CA PHE A 26 4.00 1.95 13.67
C PHE A 26 3.66 3.44 13.87
N THR A 27 3.09 3.78 15.01
CA THR A 27 2.71 5.17 15.36
C THR A 27 3.94 6.07 15.45
N LEU A 28 5.01 5.60 16.10
CA LEU A 28 6.29 6.34 16.15
C LEU A 28 6.86 6.60 14.75
N ALA A 29 6.91 5.57 13.90
CA ALA A 29 7.40 5.71 12.53
C ALA A 29 6.54 6.68 11.71
N THR A 30 5.22 6.61 11.88
CA THR A 30 4.25 7.45 11.17
C THR A 30 4.37 8.92 11.60
N HIS A 31 4.51 9.18 12.89
CA HIS A 31 4.75 10.54 13.40
C HIS A 31 6.07 11.12 12.88
N LEU A 32 7.14 10.33 12.81
CA LEU A 32 8.41 10.78 12.22
C LEU A 32 8.29 11.10 10.72
N GLN A 33 7.47 10.35 9.98
CA GLN A 33 7.22 10.60 8.56
C GLN A 33 6.42 11.90 8.31
N GLU A 34 5.40 12.15 9.12
CA GLU A 34 4.42 13.22 8.89
C GLU A 34 4.77 14.53 9.60
N ARG A 35 5.40 14.43 10.77
CA ARG A 35 5.73 15.56 11.65
C ARG A 35 7.13 15.39 12.22
N PRO A 36 8.18 15.45 11.38
CA PRO A 36 9.55 15.37 11.85
C PRO A 36 9.82 16.51 12.85
N PRO A 37 10.38 16.21 14.03
CA PRO A 37 10.69 17.24 15.01
C PRO A 37 11.72 18.23 14.44
N SER A 38 11.48 19.52 14.63
CA SER A 38 12.36 20.58 14.14
C SER A 38 13.75 20.58 14.80
N SER A 39 13.86 19.97 15.98
CA SER A 39 15.11 19.78 16.72
C SER A 39 15.88 18.53 16.30
N TYR A 40 15.31 17.67 15.45
CA TYR A 40 15.91 16.39 15.10
C TYR A 40 17.09 16.58 14.14
N CYS A 41 18.06 15.69 14.26
CA CYS A 41 19.20 15.62 13.36
C CYS A 41 18.78 15.29 11.91
N SER A 42 19.76 15.39 10.99
CA SER A 42 19.60 15.37 9.52
C SER A 42 18.52 14.41 8.96
N SER A 43 17.93 14.74 7.81
CA SER A 43 16.93 13.89 7.10
C SER A 43 17.32 12.41 7.03
N SER A 44 18.61 12.13 6.80
CA SER A 44 19.18 10.79 6.75
C SER A 44 18.98 9.98 8.05
N GLU A 45 19.05 10.62 9.21
CA GLU A 45 18.83 9.97 10.50
C GLU A 45 17.36 9.72 10.77
N ILE A 46 16.49 10.67 10.41
CA ILE A 46 15.04 10.49 10.47
C ILE A 46 14.61 9.28 9.62
N GLU A 47 15.14 9.17 8.40
CA GLU A 47 14.85 8.04 7.49
C GLU A 47 15.32 6.69 8.07
N LYS A 48 16.48 6.66 8.75
CA LYS A 48 16.98 5.46 9.44
C LYS A 48 16.08 5.07 10.61
N ASP A 49 15.59 6.03 11.38
CA ASP A 49 14.70 5.75 12.51
C ASP A 49 13.34 5.27 12.03
N ILE A 50 12.75 5.90 11.01
CA ILE A 50 11.51 5.45 10.38
C ILE A 50 11.65 4.00 9.92
N THR A 51 12.70 3.69 9.16
CA THR A 51 12.91 2.32 8.67
C THR A 51 13.14 1.35 9.82
N SER A 52 13.90 1.71 10.85
CA SER A 52 14.12 0.89 12.04
C SER A 52 12.81 0.53 12.75
N PHE A 53 11.95 1.52 13.02
CA PHE A 53 10.66 1.31 13.66
C PHE A 53 9.70 0.50 12.78
N MET A 54 9.62 0.78 11.48
CA MET A 54 8.78 0.00 10.56
C MET A 54 9.20 -1.47 10.48
N HIS A 55 10.51 -1.78 10.45
CA HIS A 55 10.99 -3.16 10.47
C HIS A 55 10.75 -3.86 11.82
N LYS A 56 10.80 -3.12 12.94
CA LYS A 56 10.39 -3.66 14.24
C LYS A 56 8.90 -4.01 14.24
N ALA A 57 8.04 -3.12 13.73
CA ALA A 57 6.62 -3.38 13.56
C ALA A 57 6.34 -4.60 12.66
N LEU A 58 7.06 -4.72 11.54
CA LEU A 58 6.95 -5.88 10.63
C LEU A 58 7.30 -7.20 11.32
N ARG A 59 8.39 -7.25 12.09
CA ARG A 59 8.76 -8.48 12.81
C ARG A 59 7.64 -8.91 13.76
N THR A 60 7.10 -7.97 14.53
CA THR A 60 6.02 -8.26 15.47
C THR A 60 4.74 -8.69 14.75
N ILE A 61 4.37 -8.04 13.64
CA ILE A 61 3.14 -8.41 12.91
C ILE A 61 3.29 -9.74 12.16
N ASP A 62 4.46 -10.05 11.61
CA ASP A 62 4.71 -11.32 10.91
C ASP A 62 4.63 -12.51 11.88
N GLU A 63 5.04 -12.33 13.14
CA GLU A 63 4.84 -13.33 14.19
C GLU A 63 3.35 -13.50 14.55
N LEU A 64 2.60 -12.39 14.61
CA LEU A 64 1.15 -12.42 14.83
C LEU A 64 0.39 -13.10 13.69
N CYS A 65 0.76 -12.86 12.43
CA CYS A 65 0.13 -13.48 11.26
C CYS A 65 0.34 -15.00 11.18
N LYS A 66 1.42 -15.54 11.77
CA LYS A 66 1.65 -16.99 11.84
C LYS A 66 0.71 -17.68 12.82
N ARG A 67 0.12 -16.93 13.75
CA ARG A 67 -0.85 -17.46 14.70
C ARG A 67 -2.23 -17.45 14.04
N ASN A 68 -2.86 -18.62 13.91
CA ASN A 68 -4.19 -18.76 13.33
C ASN A 68 -5.26 -18.19 14.27
N SER A 69 -5.39 -16.85 14.27
CA SER A 69 -6.27 -16.06 15.13
C SER A 69 -7.40 -15.45 14.31
N ALA A 70 -8.57 -15.24 14.91
CA ALA A 70 -9.68 -14.54 14.27
C ALA A 70 -9.31 -13.10 13.85
N ARG A 71 -8.23 -12.55 14.40
CA ARG A 71 -7.69 -11.21 14.06
C ARG A 71 -6.75 -11.21 12.83
N LEU A 72 -6.55 -12.35 12.19
CA LEU A 72 -5.64 -12.48 11.04
C LEU A 72 -5.89 -11.43 9.93
N PRO A 73 -7.14 -11.10 9.53
CA PRO A 73 -7.38 -10.06 8.53
C PRO A 73 -6.84 -8.69 8.96
N VAL A 74 -7.03 -8.32 10.23
CA VAL A 74 -6.53 -7.06 10.80
C VAL A 74 -5.00 -7.02 10.80
N TYR A 75 -4.36 -8.15 11.12
CA TYR A 75 -2.90 -8.25 11.11
C TYR A 75 -2.33 -8.19 9.69
N ALA A 76 -2.96 -8.89 8.74
CA ALA A 76 -2.59 -8.86 7.34
C ALA A 76 -2.75 -7.44 6.75
N TYR A 77 -3.82 -6.72 7.10
CA TYR A 77 -4.03 -5.34 6.68
C TYR A 77 -2.94 -4.42 7.23
N ARG A 78 -2.66 -4.50 8.55
CA ARG A 78 -1.58 -3.72 9.19
C ARG A 78 -0.23 -3.97 8.51
N ARG A 79 0.07 -5.23 8.19
CA ARG A 79 1.28 -5.62 7.46
C ARG A 79 1.33 -4.97 6.08
N ALA A 80 0.24 -5.00 5.32
CA ALA A 80 0.15 -4.37 4.01
C ALA A 80 0.39 -2.84 4.08
N VAL A 81 -0.18 -2.17 5.08
CA VAL A 81 0.00 -0.72 5.33
C VAL A 81 1.45 -0.38 5.69
N ILE A 82 2.11 -1.18 6.53
CA ILE A 82 3.53 -0.95 6.86
C ILE A 82 4.39 -1.06 5.60
N TYR A 83 4.16 -2.07 4.76
CA TYR A 83 4.85 -2.21 3.49
C TYR A 83 4.55 -1.05 2.53
N HIS A 84 3.30 -0.57 2.47
CA HIS A 84 2.94 0.61 1.68
C HIS A 84 3.78 1.81 2.10
N ARG A 85 3.81 2.14 3.40
CA ARG A 85 4.56 3.28 3.92
C ARG A 85 6.06 3.18 3.70
N LEU A 86 6.64 1.98 3.79
CA LEU A 86 8.05 1.75 3.42
C LEU A 86 8.27 1.98 1.92
N GLY A 87 7.36 1.49 1.07
CA GLY A 87 7.37 1.73 -0.37
C GLY A 87 7.35 3.22 -0.70
N SER A 88 6.43 3.98 -0.09
CA SER A 88 6.31 5.43 -0.30
C SER A 88 7.51 6.21 0.22
N LEU A 89 8.13 5.79 1.33
CA LEU A 89 9.39 6.37 1.80
C LEU A 89 10.49 6.20 0.76
N TYR A 90 10.73 4.97 0.29
CA TYR A 90 11.79 4.73 -0.70
C TYR A 90 11.49 5.37 -2.06
N HIS A 91 10.21 5.47 -2.44
CA HIS A 91 9.79 6.20 -3.63
C HIS A 91 10.11 7.70 -3.50
N LYS A 92 9.82 8.32 -2.34
CA LYS A 92 10.21 9.70 -2.06
C LYS A 92 11.72 9.89 -2.18
N LEU A 93 12.52 9.02 -1.54
CA LEU A 93 13.99 9.08 -1.62
C LEU A 93 14.51 8.92 -3.04
N TYR A 94 13.91 7.99 -3.81
CA TYR A 94 14.23 7.86 -5.23
C TYR A 94 13.95 9.17 -5.97
N ARG A 95 12.74 9.73 -5.84
CA ARG A 95 12.31 10.96 -6.53
C ARG A 95 13.18 12.17 -6.21
N GLU A 96 13.55 12.35 -4.95
CA GLU A 96 14.38 13.48 -4.51
C GLU A 96 15.83 13.37 -5.03
N ASN A 97 16.28 12.15 -5.34
CA ASN A 97 17.66 11.87 -5.72
C ASN A 97 17.81 11.29 -7.14
N SER A 98 16.76 11.35 -7.97
CA SER A 98 16.74 10.78 -9.32
C SER A 98 17.01 11.82 -10.41
N SER A 99 17.98 12.71 -10.23
CA SER A 99 18.42 13.58 -11.35
C SER A 99 19.04 12.73 -12.47
N LYS A 100 19.04 13.25 -13.71
CA LYS A 100 19.55 12.51 -14.88
C LYS A 100 20.99 12.01 -14.70
N ASP A 101 21.80 12.74 -13.94
CA ASP A 101 23.20 12.40 -13.66
C ASP A 101 23.35 11.37 -12.53
N SER A 102 22.42 11.33 -11.56
CA SER A 102 22.49 10.45 -10.39
C SER A 102 21.65 9.17 -10.50
N VAL A 103 20.80 9.04 -11.53
CA VAL A 103 19.86 7.91 -11.67
C VAL A 103 20.56 6.54 -11.69
N ASN A 104 21.81 6.52 -12.16
CA ASN A 104 22.58 5.30 -12.33
C ASN A 104 23.44 4.92 -11.13
N THR A 105 23.46 5.74 -10.07
CA THR A 105 24.19 5.42 -8.85
C THR A 105 23.60 4.17 -8.18
N SER A 106 24.47 3.38 -7.55
CA SER A 106 24.04 2.18 -6.82
C SER A 106 22.98 2.49 -5.76
N LYS A 107 23.11 3.64 -5.09
CA LYS A 107 22.17 4.10 -4.06
C LYS A 107 20.78 4.40 -4.63
N THR A 108 20.70 5.14 -5.73
CA THR A 108 19.42 5.49 -6.37
C THR A 108 18.72 4.25 -6.95
N LYS A 109 19.48 3.32 -7.53
CA LYS A 109 18.96 2.00 -7.95
C LYS A 109 18.42 1.20 -6.77
N ASN A 110 19.13 1.21 -5.65
CA ASN A 110 18.71 0.50 -4.45
C ASN A 110 17.39 1.06 -3.89
N TRP A 111 17.22 2.38 -3.81
CA TRP A 111 15.95 2.98 -3.38
C TRP A 111 14.78 2.60 -4.30
N LYS A 112 14.99 2.64 -5.62
CA LYS A 112 13.98 2.21 -6.59
C LYS A 112 13.58 0.74 -6.38
N ASN A 113 14.55 -0.15 -6.22
CA ASN A 113 14.30 -1.57 -5.99
C ASN A 113 13.59 -1.83 -4.64
N LEU A 114 13.99 -1.10 -3.59
CA LEU A 114 13.33 -1.19 -2.29
C LEU A 114 11.88 -0.68 -2.34
N ALA A 115 11.62 0.41 -3.07
CA ALA A 115 10.26 0.89 -3.28
C ALA A 115 9.41 -0.16 -3.98
N GLU A 116 9.88 -0.72 -5.10
CA GLU A 116 9.18 -1.78 -5.83
C GLU A 116 8.89 -3.01 -4.95
N LEU A 117 9.88 -3.51 -4.22
CA LEU A 117 9.74 -4.68 -3.35
C LEU A 117 8.67 -4.46 -2.27
N ASN A 118 8.70 -3.30 -1.60
CA ASN A 118 7.75 -3.00 -0.54
C ASN A 118 6.34 -2.79 -1.10
N TYR A 119 6.21 -2.10 -2.24
CA TYR A 119 4.91 -1.97 -2.88
C TYR A 119 4.34 -3.31 -3.36
N GLU A 120 5.17 -4.20 -3.90
CA GLU A 120 4.74 -5.54 -4.32
C GLU A 120 4.17 -6.33 -3.14
N LYS A 121 4.89 -6.36 -2.01
CA LYS A 121 4.42 -7.02 -0.78
C LYS A 121 3.12 -6.43 -0.24
N SER A 122 2.99 -5.10 -0.31
CA SER A 122 1.78 -4.42 0.14
C SER A 122 0.59 -4.70 -0.80
N SER A 123 0.80 -4.65 -2.12
CA SER A 123 -0.24 -4.96 -3.11
C SER A 123 -0.74 -6.40 -2.99
N ALA A 124 0.15 -7.35 -2.73
CA ALA A 124 -0.23 -8.74 -2.46
C ALA A 124 -1.10 -8.85 -1.20
N GLY A 125 -0.76 -8.12 -0.13
CA GLY A 125 -1.55 -8.09 1.09
C GLY A 125 -2.94 -7.46 0.92
N TYR A 126 -3.06 -6.37 0.16
CA TYR A 126 -4.38 -5.79 -0.15
C TYR A 126 -5.21 -6.69 -1.07
N LEU A 127 -4.57 -7.41 -1.99
CA LEU A 127 -5.25 -8.39 -2.84
C LEU A 127 -5.80 -9.58 -2.03
N GLU A 128 -5.08 -10.05 -1.01
CA GLU A 128 -5.58 -11.07 -0.07
C GLU A 128 -6.82 -10.60 0.72
N LEU A 129 -6.99 -9.29 0.87
CA LEU A 129 -8.05 -8.63 1.64
C LEU A 129 -8.98 -7.80 0.76
N ILE A 130 -9.15 -8.20 -0.50
CA ILE A 130 -9.71 -7.33 -1.53
C ILE A 130 -11.11 -6.80 -1.20
N SER A 131 -11.94 -7.60 -0.52
CA SER A 131 -13.30 -7.19 -0.09
C SER A 131 -13.28 -5.92 0.78
N ASP A 132 -12.23 -5.74 1.59
CA ASP A 132 -12.10 -4.65 2.55
C ASP A 132 -11.07 -3.59 2.13
N ALA A 133 -10.22 -3.88 1.14
CA ALA A 133 -9.05 -3.07 0.78
C ALA A 133 -8.90 -2.79 -0.73
N TYR A 134 -9.99 -2.88 -1.52
CA TYR A 134 -9.95 -2.63 -2.96
C TYR A 134 -9.51 -1.19 -3.32
N VAL A 135 -9.90 -0.19 -2.53
CA VAL A 135 -9.46 1.22 -2.72
C VAL A 135 -7.96 1.35 -2.53
N ASP A 136 -7.42 0.77 -1.44
CA ASP A 136 -5.99 0.76 -1.14
C ASP A 136 -5.19 0.05 -2.24
N LEU A 137 -5.73 -1.04 -2.79
CA LEU A 137 -5.13 -1.75 -3.92
C LEU A 137 -5.03 -0.87 -5.18
N ILE A 138 -6.04 -0.06 -5.48
CA ILE A 138 -5.97 0.86 -6.64
C ILE A 138 -4.97 1.98 -6.37
N HIS A 139 -4.99 2.58 -5.17
CA HIS A 139 -4.03 3.62 -4.79
C HIS A 139 -2.59 3.15 -4.91
N ILE A 140 -2.26 1.97 -4.38
CA ILE A 140 -0.90 1.46 -4.46
C ILE A 140 -0.48 1.14 -5.90
N ASN A 141 -1.39 0.62 -6.74
CA ASN A 141 -1.09 0.35 -8.13
C ASN A 141 -0.86 1.64 -8.93
N LEU A 142 -1.56 2.73 -8.58
CA LEU A 142 -1.30 4.06 -9.12
C LEU A 142 0.08 4.58 -8.68
N GLU A 143 0.47 4.43 -7.41
CA GLU A 143 1.81 4.81 -6.92
C GLU A 143 2.93 4.00 -7.59
N ARG A 144 2.74 2.68 -7.75
CA ARG A 144 3.67 1.80 -8.48
C ARG A 144 3.81 2.22 -9.94
N THR A 145 2.71 2.58 -10.58
CA THR A 145 2.69 3.09 -11.96
C THR A 145 3.47 4.40 -12.07
N LEU A 146 3.29 5.31 -11.11
CA LEU A 146 4.04 6.57 -11.03
C LEU A 146 5.55 6.34 -10.87
N LEU A 147 5.96 5.38 -10.05
CA LEU A 147 7.37 5.02 -9.91
C LEU A 147 7.97 4.55 -11.24
N MET A 148 7.24 3.75 -12.01
CA MET A 148 7.69 3.27 -13.32
C MET A 148 7.79 4.39 -14.36
N LEU A 149 6.83 5.32 -14.34
CA LEU A 149 6.85 6.50 -15.19
C LEU A 149 8.06 7.40 -14.88
N LEU A 150 8.28 7.69 -13.60
CA LEU A 150 9.44 8.47 -13.16
C LEU A 150 10.76 7.79 -13.54
N TYR A 151 10.83 6.47 -13.40
CA TYR A 151 11.99 5.70 -13.84
C TYR A 151 12.23 5.83 -15.35
N ALA A 152 11.17 5.72 -16.17
CA ALA A 152 11.24 5.88 -17.63
C ALA A 152 11.71 7.28 -18.06
N ASP A 153 11.33 8.31 -17.31
CA ASP A 153 11.73 9.70 -17.58
C ASP A 153 13.22 9.93 -17.31
N ASN A 154 13.78 9.26 -16.29
CA ASN A 154 15.15 9.49 -15.85
C ASN A 154 16.20 8.62 -16.54
N ILE A 155 15.82 7.49 -17.14
CA ILE A 155 16.76 6.62 -17.88
C ILE A 155 16.96 7.11 -19.33
N ALA A 156 18.14 6.90 -19.90
CA ALA A 156 18.41 7.22 -21.31
C ALA A 156 18.05 6.06 -22.26
N SER A 157 18.24 4.80 -21.84
CA SER A 157 18.07 3.62 -22.69
C SER A 157 16.62 3.40 -23.12
N HIS A 158 16.39 3.43 -24.44
CA HIS A 158 15.08 3.19 -25.05
C HIS A 158 14.49 1.83 -24.70
N SER A 159 15.31 0.77 -24.70
CA SER A 159 14.85 -0.59 -24.33
C SER A 159 14.34 -0.63 -22.89
N LEU A 160 15.02 0.05 -21.97
CA LEU A 160 14.61 0.12 -20.57
C LEU A 160 13.36 1.00 -20.39
N LYS A 161 13.20 2.08 -21.17
CA LYS A 161 11.95 2.88 -21.19
C LYS A 161 10.76 2.04 -21.61
N LEU A 162 10.92 1.25 -22.67
CA LEU A 162 9.86 0.38 -23.17
C LEU A 162 9.44 -0.62 -22.09
N LYS A 163 10.39 -1.28 -21.43
CA LYS A 163 10.12 -2.19 -20.30
C LYS A 163 9.43 -1.49 -19.13
N ALA A 164 9.80 -0.25 -18.83
CA ALA A 164 9.16 0.54 -17.78
C ALA A 164 7.70 0.86 -18.11
N TYR A 165 7.40 1.28 -19.35
CA TYR A 165 6.02 1.52 -19.79
C TYR A 165 5.19 0.24 -19.85
N GLU A 166 5.76 -0.87 -20.31
CA GLU A 166 5.12 -2.19 -20.28
C GLU A 166 4.75 -2.60 -18.86
N LYS A 167 5.67 -2.42 -17.90
CA LYS A 167 5.40 -2.69 -16.48
C LYS A 167 4.33 -1.75 -15.93
N ALA A 168 4.36 -0.46 -16.26
CA ALA A 168 3.34 0.50 -15.85
C ALA A 168 1.93 0.13 -16.33
N LEU A 169 1.80 -0.37 -17.58
CA LEU A 169 0.53 -0.86 -18.10
C LEU A 169 0.04 -2.11 -17.36
N ARG A 170 0.91 -3.06 -17.06
CA ARG A 170 0.56 -4.24 -16.26
C ARG A 170 0.02 -3.85 -14.88
N LEU A 171 0.68 -2.90 -14.21
CA LEU A 171 0.26 -2.41 -12.89
C LEU A 171 -1.14 -1.78 -12.92
N LEU A 172 -1.50 -1.07 -13.98
CA LEU A 172 -2.86 -0.55 -14.14
C LEU A 172 -3.89 -1.66 -14.40
N LEU A 173 -3.50 -2.72 -15.11
CA LEU A 173 -4.36 -3.89 -15.29
C LEU A 173 -4.53 -4.70 -13.99
N GLU A 174 -3.58 -4.64 -13.07
CA GLU A 174 -3.69 -5.23 -11.72
C GLU A 174 -4.77 -4.54 -10.85
N CYS A 175 -5.32 -3.39 -11.27
CA CYS A 175 -6.48 -2.77 -10.61
C CYS A 175 -7.81 -3.47 -10.94
N LYS A 176 -7.87 -4.30 -11.98
CA LYS A 176 -9.10 -4.98 -12.44
C LYS A 176 -9.90 -5.67 -11.32
N PRO A 177 -9.30 -6.49 -10.44
CA PRO A 177 -10.06 -7.16 -9.38
C PRO A 177 -10.66 -6.18 -8.37
N ALA A 178 -10.00 -5.05 -8.11
CA ALA A 178 -10.55 -4.01 -7.24
C ALA A 178 -11.78 -3.33 -7.86
N PHE A 179 -11.76 -3.09 -9.18
CA PHE A 179 -12.92 -2.55 -9.89
C PHE A 179 -14.13 -3.49 -9.84
N TRP A 180 -13.92 -4.81 -9.92
CA TRP A 180 -15.01 -5.78 -9.78
C TRP A 180 -15.63 -5.79 -8.39
N GLU A 181 -14.82 -5.74 -7.33
CA GLU A 181 -15.37 -5.66 -5.96
C GLU A 181 -16.09 -4.32 -5.72
N MET A 182 -15.60 -3.23 -6.30
CA MET A 182 -16.24 -1.92 -6.23
C MET A 182 -17.60 -1.85 -6.96
N GLU A 183 -17.72 -2.52 -8.11
CA GLU A 183 -19.00 -2.64 -8.81
C GLU A 183 -20.01 -3.46 -7.98
N LYS A 184 -19.55 -4.55 -7.38
CA LYS A 184 -20.35 -5.40 -6.51
C LYS A 184 -20.81 -4.69 -5.23
N SER A 185 -19.97 -3.82 -4.64
CA SER A 185 -20.36 -3.04 -3.46
C SER A 185 -21.36 -1.92 -3.79
N SER A 186 -21.31 -1.37 -5.01
CA SER A 186 -22.25 -0.34 -5.51
C SER A 186 -23.65 -0.91 -5.85
N HIS A 187 -23.73 -2.19 -6.22
CA HIS A 187 -24.99 -2.90 -6.47
C HIS A 187 -25.13 -4.08 -5.51
N PRO A 188 -25.52 -3.85 -4.23
CA PRO A 188 -25.79 -4.94 -3.31
C PRO A 188 -26.92 -5.80 -3.89
N THR A 189 -26.59 -7.00 -4.35
CA THR A 189 -27.55 -7.98 -4.85
C THR A 189 -28.64 -8.19 -3.80
N ALA A 190 -29.90 -8.04 -4.21
CA ALA A 190 -31.10 -8.11 -3.39
C ALA A 190 -31.43 -9.52 -2.83
N ASP A 191 -30.41 -10.31 -2.48
CA ASP A 191 -30.55 -11.73 -2.12
C ASP A 191 -30.46 -12.01 -0.60
N HIS A 192 -30.60 -10.99 0.25
CA HIS A 192 -30.61 -11.14 1.72
C HIS A 192 -31.90 -10.67 2.42
N GLN A 193 -33.03 -10.61 1.69
CA GLN A 193 -34.36 -10.47 2.30
C GLN A 193 -35.19 -11.75 2.08
N ALA A 194 -34.76 -12.87 2.67
CA ALA A 194 -35.60 -14.06 2.81
C ALA A 194 -35.20 -14.96 3.99
N SER A 195 -34.83 -14.38 5.14
CA SER A 195 -34.91 -15.09 6.44
C SER A 195 -34.64 -14.11 7.58
N ASP A 196 -35.70 -13.48 8.09
CA ASP A 196 -35.89 -13.29 9.53
C ASP A 196 -37.24 -12.61 9.75
N SER A 197 -38.25 -13.46 9.91
CA SER A 197 -39.49 -13.09 10.58
C SER A 197 -39.54 -13.89 11.88
N GLN A 198 -39.76 -13.18 12.99
CA GLN A 198 -39.84 -13.62 14.40
C GLN A 198 -38.46 -13.72 15.06
N ASP A 199 -38.12 -12.98 16.12
CA ASP A 199 -38.93 -12.74 17.31
C ASP A 199 -38.56 -11.42 18.01
N SER A 200 -39.58 -10.74 18.51
CA SER A 200 -39.51 -9.47 19.21
C SER A 200 -39.47 -9.70 20.72
N THR A 201 -38.35 -9.45 21.39
CA THR A 201 -38.37 -8.94 22.78
C THR A 201 -37.06 -8.22 23.11
N GLY A 202 -37.19 -7.02 23.68
CA GLY A 202 -36.11 -6.06 23.79
C GLY A 202 -35.05 -6.36 24.86
N ARG A 203 -33.85 -5.82 24.61
CA ARG A 203 -32.99 -5.19 25.62
C ARG A 203 -32.09 -4.17 24.92
N ARG A 204 -32.46 -2.90 25.03
CA ARG A 204 -31.67 -1.75 24.61
C ARG A 204 -30.46 -1.63 25.54
N ALA A 205 -29.37 -2.31 25.21
CA ALA A 205 -28.08 -2.09 25.85
C ALA A 205 -27.41 -0.88 25.20
N THR A 206 -27.46 0.25 25.88
CA THR A 206 -26.62 1.43 25.62
C THR A 206 -25.14 1.02 25.67
N ARG A 207 -24.51 0.88 24.49
CA ARG A 207 -23.04 0.86 24.35
C ARG A 207 -22.53 2.29 24.54
N ARG A 208 -22.01 2.58 25.73
CA ARG A 208 -21.26 3.79 26.06
C ARG A 208 -19.91 3.34 26.67
N GLY A 209 -18.80 3.80 26.06
CA GLY A 209 -17.41 3.53 26.45
C GLY A 209 -16.81 2.37 25.64
N THR A 210 -15.75 2.51 24.84
CA THR A 210 -14.49 3.23 25.08
C THR A 210 -14.00 3.97 23.83
N ALA A 211 -13.93 5.30 23.92
CA ALA A 211 -13.16 6.15 23.03
C ALA A 211 -11.77 6.34 23.66
N ALA A 212 -10.76 5.61 23.18
CA ALA A 212 -9.36 5.89 23.45
C ALA A 212 -8.50 5.24 22.34
N ALA A 213 -7.65 6.06 21.71
CA ALA A 213 -6.61 5.71 20.73
C ALA A 213 -7.06 5.04 19.41
N GLY A 214 -7.33 5.88 18.40
CA GLY A 214 -7.10 5.57 16.98
C GLY A 214 -7.75 4.29 16.45
N GLY A 215 -9.07 4.14 16.64
CA GLY A 215 -9.83 3.06 16.01
C GLY A 215 -9.79 3.19 14.49
N TRP A 216 -8.96 2.37 13.84
CA TRP A 216 -9.02 2.14 12.41
C TRP A 216 -10.27 1.30 12.16
N GLN A 217 -11.35 1.91 11.64
CA GLN A 217 -12.45 1.15 11.06
C GLN A 217 -11.96 0.55 9.74
N CYS A 218 -12.01 -0.78 9.65
CA CYS A 218 -11.88 -1.49 8.39
C CYS A 218 -13.15 -1.24 7.58
N GLY A 219 -13.02 -0.71 6.35
CA GLY A 219 -14.11 -0.62 5.39
C GLY A 219 -15.13 0.49 5.63
N GLU A 220 -14.73 1.77 5.59
CA GLU A 220 -15.67 2.76 5.06
C GLU A 220 -15.91 2.41 3.59
N VAL A 221 -17.16 2.08 3.26
CA VAL A 221 -17.57 1.88 1.86
C VAL A 221 -17.28 3.19 1.14
N ALA A 222 -16.45 3.14 0.10
CA ALA A 222 -16.13 4.32 -0.69
C ALA A 222 -17.42 4.96 -1.20
N ASP A 223 -17.59 6.26 -0.96
CA ASP A 223 -18.74 6.99 -1.49
C ASP A 223 -18.71 6.95 -3.03
N GLU A 224 -19.86 7.13 -3.68
CA GLU A 224 -19.96 7.12 -5.16
C GLU A 224 -19.03 8.16 -5.82
N GLU A 225 -18.77 9.27 -5.13
CA GLU A 225 -17.81 10.31 -5.52
C GLU A 225 -16.34 9.82 -5.46
N ASP A 226 -15.98 9.02 -4.46
CA ASP A 226 -14.63 8.44 -4.34
C ASP A 226 -14.39 7.40 -5.44
N VAL A 227 -15.39 6.57 -5.73
CA VAL A 227 -15.37 5.56 -6.79
C VAL A 227 -15.14 6.21 -8.16
N THR A 228 -15.89 7.26 -8.48
CA THR A 228 -15.74 7.99 -9.75
C THR A 228 -14.39 8.69 -9.83
N THR A 229 -13.91 9.30 -8.74
CA THR A 229 -12.60 9.95 -8.66
C THR A 229 -11.45 8.97 -8.90
N LEU A 230 -11.54 7.77 -8.32
CA LEU A 230 -10.53 6.73 -8.44
C LEU A 230 -10.48 6.13 -9.84
N SER A 231 -11.66 5.85 -10.43
CA SER A 231 -11.80 5.43 -11.82
C SER A 231 -11.22 6.47 -12.79
N ASN A 232 -11.55 7.75 -12.59
CA ASN A 232 -11.01 8.86 -13.36
C ASN A 232 -9.48 8.97 -13.22
N SER A 233 -8.94 8.73 -12.03
CA SER A 233 -7.50 8.75 -11.79
C SER A 233 -6.77 7.65 -12.58
N VAL A 234 -7.30 6.42 -12.58
CA VAL A 234 -6.77 5.32 -13.40
C VAL A 234 -6.84 5.67 -14.88
N LEU A 235 -7.97 6.17 -15.36
CA LEU A 235 -8.15 6.56 -16.76
C LEU A 235 -7.16 7.66 -17.18
N GLN A 236 -6.99 8.70 -16.36
CA GLN A 236 -6.04 9.78 -16.61
C GLN A 236 -4.60 9.24 -16.72
N ARG A 237 -4.21 8.29 -15.86
CA ARG A 237 -2.88 7.65 -15.95
C ARG A 237 -2.72 6.78 -17.19
N MET A 238 -3.74 6.04 -17.59
CA MET A 238 -3.73 5.30 -18.86
C MET A 238 -3.55 6.24 -20.06
N GLN A 239 -4.29 7.36 -20.10
CA GLN A 239 -4.17 8.36 -21.16
C GLN A 239 -2.77 8.98 -21.21
N LEU A 240 -2.19 9.29 -20.05
CA LEU A 240 -0.82 9.80 -19.95
C LEU A 240 0.19 8.80 -20.51
N LEU A 241 0.08 7.52 -20.15
CA LEU A 241 0.92 6.43 -20.66
C LEU A 241 0.82 6.31 -22.18
N SER A 242 -0.39 6.30 -22.73
CA SER A 242 -0.61 6.23 -24.18
C SER A 242 0.03 7.43 -24.91
N ARG A 243 -0.12 8.64 -24.36
CA ARG A 243 0.52 9.85 -24.92
C ARG A 243 2.04 9.76 -24.86
N ASN A 244 2.61 9.32 -23.75
CA ASN A 244 4.06 9.18 -23.58
C ASN A 244 4.64 8.10 -24.50
N PHE A 245 3.93 6.99 -24.66
CA PHE A 245 4.28 5.92 -25.59
C PHE A 245 4.27 6.42 -27.05
N LEU A 246 3.23 7.17 -27.45
CA LEU A 246 3.15 7.76 -28.79
C LEU A 246 4.27 8.77 -29.05
N LYS A 247 4.57 9.64 -28.07
CA LYS A 247 5.70 10.59 -28.17
C LYS A 247 7.03 9.85 -28.32
N PHE A 248 7.24 8.81 -27.50
CA PHE A 248 8.42 7.96 -27.57
C PHE A 248 8.56 7.30 -28.95
N TYR A 249 7.49 6.72 -29.49
CA TYR A 249 7.50 6.08 -30.80
C TYR A 249 7.75 7.07 -31.95
N ARG A 250 7.14 8.28 -31.90
CA ARG A 250 7.40 9.33 -32.89
C ARG A 250 8.86 9.78 -32.89
N SER A 251 9.46 9.94 -31.70
CA SER A 251 10.88 10.31 -31.56
C SER A 251 11.83 9.27 -32.16
N GLN A 252 11.48 7.98 -32.12
CA GLN A 252 12.25 6.92 -32.79
C GLN A 252 12.17 7.04 -34.31
N ARG A 253 10.98 7.36 -34.84
CA ARG A 253 10.75 7.46 -36.28
C ARG A 253 11.47 8.66 -36.92
N SER A 254 11.58 9.78 -36.22
CA SER A 254 12.28 10.98 -36.70
C SER A 254 13.81 10.84 -36.67
N GLY A 255 14.37 10.02 -35.78
CA GLY A 255 15.82 9.79 -35.71
C GLY A 255 16.35 8.77 -36.73
N GLY A 256 15.47 8.05 -37.43
CA GLY A 256 15.84 7.05 -38.43
C GLY A 256 15.94 7.57 -39.86
N THR A 257 15.65 8.84 -40.11
CA THR A 257 15.60 9.43 -41.46
C THR A 257 16.88 10.13 -41.92
N ASP A 258 17.87 10.33 -41.05
CA ASP A 258 19.14 11.02 -41.37
C ASP A 258 20.32 10.05 -41.61
N ALA A 259 20.05 8.75 -41.78
CA ALA A 259 21.06 7.74 -42.09
C ALA A 259 20.71 7.02 -43.41
N LYS A 260 20.81 7.73 -44.52
CA LYS A 260 20.92 7.17 -45.87
C LYS A 260 21.76 8.06 -46.77
#